data_AF-A0A850DCP6-F1
#
_entry.id   AF-A0A850DCP6-F1
#
_cell.length_a   1.000
_cell.length_b   1.000
_cell.length_c   1.000
_cell.angle_alpha   90.00
_cell.angle_beta   90.00
_cell.angle_gamma   90.00
#
_symmetry.space_group_name_H-M   'P 1'
#
loop_
_entity.id
_entity.type
_entity.pdbx_description
1 polymer ?
#
loop_
_entity_poly.entity_id
_entity_poly.type
_entity_poly.pdbx_seq_one_letter_code
_entity_poly.pdbx_strand_id
1 'polypeptide(L)'
;MGGVQVDPESVAGLAVTLSAAAASISGMSIPQPDGAPTGTSELLQTIAGRLEAMAEQVRVDSRAYQQHDADVADQLGAAGNGR
;
A
#
# COMPACT_ATOMS: atom_id res chain seq x y z
N MET A 1 -18.88 -19.37 5.82
CA MET A 1 -17.76 -18.46 6.14
C MET A 1 -17.10 -18.12 4.81
N GLY A 2 -17.42 -16.97 4.23
CA GLY A 2 -16.81 -16.54 2.97
C GLY A 2 -15.46 -15.92 3.28
N GLY A 3 -14.38 -16.67 3.10
CA GLY A 3 -13.04 -16.08 3.08
C GLY A 3 -13.01 -15.13 1.89
N VAL A 4 -12.80 -13.85 2.14
CA VAL A 4 -12.47 -12.92 1.06
C VAL A 4 -11.12 -13.40 0.54
N GLN A 5 -11.12 -14.06 -0.62
CA GLN A 5 -9.88 -14.36 -1.35
C GLN A 5 -9.32 -13.02 -1.80
N VAL A 6 -8.35 -12.53 -1.05
CA VAL A 6 -7.60 -11.34 -1.41
C VAL A 6 -6.48 -11.78 -2.35
N ASP A 7 -6.56 -11.35 -3.61
CA ASP A 7 -5.56 -11.67 -4.61
C ASP A 7 -4.28 -10.85 -4.35
N PRO A 8 -3.13 -11.50 -4.06
CA PRO A 8 -1.92 -10.81 -3.63
C PRO A 8 -1.33 -9.89 -4.71
N GLU A 9 -1.53 -10.20 -6.00
CA GLU A 9 -1.13 -9.32 -7.10
C GLU A 9 -1.99 -8.05 -7.12
N SER A 10 -3.28 -8.18 -6.85
CA SER A 10 -4.18 -7.03 -6.73
C SER A 10 -3.80 -6.10 -5.57
N VAL A 11 -3.35 -6.65 -4.44
CA VAL A 11 -2.88 -5.87 -3.27
C VAL A 11 -1.57 -5.15 -3.57
N ALA A 12 -0.62 -5.83 -4.21
CA ALA A 12 0.64 -5.21 -4.63
C ALA A 12 0.39 -4.09 -5.65
N GLY A 13 -0.51 -4.30 -6.62
CA GLY A 13 -0.93 -3.27 -7.57
C GLY A 13 -1.57 -2.05 -6.92
N LEU A 14 -2.31 -2.25 -5.82
CA LEU A 14 -2.90 -1.18 -5.02
C LEU A 14 -1.83 -0.30 -4.35
N ALA A 15 -0.82 -0.90 -3.72
CA ALA A 15 0.29 -0.15 -3.13
C ALA A 15 1.08 0.65 -4.18
N VAL A 16 1.31 0.06 -5.36
CA VAL A 16 1.97 0.75 -6.50
C VAL A 16 1.13 1.94 -6.96
N THR A 17 -0.19 1.76 -7.10
CA THR A 17 -1.11 2.81 -7.55
C THR A 17 -1.16 3.98 -6.55
N LEU A 18 -1.21 3.68 -5.26
CA LEU A 18 -1.22 4.69 -4.19
C LEU A 18 0.08 5.50 -4.17
N SER A 19 1.22 4.84 -4.31
CA SER A 19 2.54 5.49 -4.36
C SER A 19 2.71 6.35 -5.62
N ALA A 20 2.26 5.86 -6.78
CA ALA A 20 2.24 6.64 -8.02
C ALA A 20 1.34 7.88 -7.93
N ALA A 21 0.19 7.76 -7.26
CA ALA A 21 -0.70 8.89 -7.00
C ALA A 21 -0.05 9.91 -6.06
N ALA A 22 0.64 9.45 -5.01
CA ALA A 22 1.38 10.33 -4.10
C ALA A 22 2.49 11.10 -4.85
N ALA A 23 3.29 10.41 -5.66
CA ALA A 23 4.34 11.03 -6.48
C ALA A 23 3.77 12.07 -7.47
N SER A 24 2.63 11.77 -8.10
CA SER A 24 1.96 12.70 -9.00
C SER A 24 1.49 13.96 -8.28
N ILE A 25 0.97 13.83 -7.06
CA ILE A 25 0.52 14.96 -6.25
C ILE A 25 1.69 15.80 -5.76
N SER A 26 2.78 15.17 -5.31
CA SER A 26 4.00 15.87 -4.89
C SER A 26 4.67 16.63 -6.03
N GLY A 27 4.52 16.17 -7.28
CA GLY A 27 5.02 16.85 -8.48
C GLY A 27 4.13 18.00 -8.97
N MET A 28 2.90 18.15 -8.47
CA MET A 28 2.03 19.26 -8.83
C MET A 28 2.51 20.55 -8.15
N SER A 29 3.15 21.42 -8.94
CA SER A 29 3.42 22.80 -8.53
C SER A 29 2.23 23.65 -8.92
N ILE A 30 1.45 24.11 -7.93
CA ILE A 30 0.38 25.08 -8.17
C ILE A 30 1.02 26.47 -8.10
N PRO A 31 1.00 27.27 -9.19
CA PRO A 31 1.48 28.64 -9.15
C PRO A 31 0.64 29.41 -8.13
N GLN A 32 1.26 29.79 -7.01
CA GLN A 32 0.60 30.62 -6.02
C GLN A 32 0.84 32.09 -6.40
N PRO A 33 -0.22 32.88 -6.65
CA PRO A 33 -0.04 34.31 -6.84
C PRO A 33 0.50 34.93 -5.55
N ASP A 34 1.30 36.00 -5.68
CA ASP A 34 1.85 36.73 -4.53
C ASP A 34 0.72 37.11 -3.56
N GLY A 35 0.80 36.62 -2.32
CA GLY A 35 -0.21 36.81 -1.27
C GLY A 35 -1.28 35.72 -1.16
N ALA A 36 -1.23 34.66 -1.99
CA ALA A 36 -2.11 33.50 -1.82
C ALA A 36 -1.76 32.71 -0.55
N PRO A 37 -2.78 32.17 0.16
CA PRO A 37 -2.53 31.35 1.34
C PRO A 37 -1.73 30.10 0.97
N THR A 38 -0.64 29.83 1.69
CA THR A 38 0.25 28.65 1.58
C THR A 38 -0.47 27.30 1.71
N GLY A 39 -1.72 27.31 2.18
CA GLY A 39 -2.46 26.10 2.54
C GLY A 39 -2.68 25.10 1.40
N THR A 40 -2.77 25.51 0.13
CA THR A 40 -3.03 24.55 -0.96
C THR A 40 -1.84 23.62 -1.20
N SER A 41 -0.61 24.15 -1.16
CA SER A 41 0.61 23.34 -1.29
C SER A 41 0.79 22.41 -0.08
N GLU A 42 0.53 22.89 1.12
CA GLU A 42 0.59 22.07 2.35
C GLU A 42 -0.47 20.95 2.35
N LEU A 43 -1.68 21.22 1.86
CA LEU A 43 -2.73 20.22 1.72
C LEU A 43 -2.33 19.13 0.72
N LEU A 44 -1.75 19.48 -0.43
CA LEU A 44 -1.27 18.50 -1.40
C LEU A 44 -0.15 17.63 -0.83
N GLN A 45 0.81 18.23 -0.13
CA GLN A 45 1.88 17.48 0.55
C GLN A 45 1.31 16.55 1.63
N THR A 46 0.31 17.01 2.39
CA THR A 46 -0.38 16.18 3.38
C THR A 46 -1.09 14.99 2.72
N ILE A 47 -1.79 15.22 1.61
CA ILE A 47 -2.50 14.15 0.87
C ILE A 47 -1.49 13.13 0.32
N ALA A 48 -0.39 13.60 -0.30
CA ALA A 48 0.66 12.73 -0.81
C ALA A 48 1.27 11.87 0.30
N GLY A 49 1.59 12.47 1.46
CA GLY A 49 2.10 11.72 2.62
C GLY A 49 1.12 10.66 3.13
N ARG A 50 -0.19 10.95 3.14
CA ARG A 50 -1.22 9.97 3.53
C ARG A 50 -1.34 8.82 2.52
N LEU A 51 -1.22 9.10 1.22
CA LEU A 51 -1.25 8.06 0.18
C LEU A 51 -0.03 7.14 0.28
N GLU A 52 1.17 7.68 0.53
CA GLU A 52 2.36 6.86 0.81
C GLU A 52 2.18 6.00 2.07
N ALA A 53 1.65 6.57 3.15
CA ALA A 53 1.37 5.80 4.37
C ALA A 53 0.40 4.65 4.12
N MET A 54 -0.65 4.87 3.32
CA MET A 54 -1.58 3.81 2.90
C MET A 54 -0.89 2.77 2.03
N ALA A 55 -0.05 3.18 1.08
CA ALA A 55 0.73 2.27 0.24
C ALA A 55 1.63 1.36 1.09
N GLU A 56 2.29 1.92 2.10
CA GLU A 56 3.14 1.13 3.00
C GLU A 56 2.35 0.17 3.87
N GLN A 57 1.21 0.61 4.39
CA GLN A 57 0.34 -0.26 5.18
C GLN A 57 -0.15 -1.46 4.35
N VAL A 58 -0.53 -1.23 3.09
CA VAL A 58 -0.89 -2.30 2.15
C VAL A 58 0.28 -3.27 1.91
N ARG A 59 1.52 -2.79 1.84
CA ARG A 59 2.71 -3.66 1.70
C ARG A 59 2.95 -4.49 2.96
N VAL A 60 2.79 -3.90 4.15
CA VAL A 60 2.93 -4.60 5.43
C VAL A 60 1.89 -5.71 5.56
N ASP A 61 0.62 -5.39 5.27
CA ASP A 61 -0.46 -6.37 5.32
C ASP A 61 -0.23 -7.50 4.31
N SER A 62 0.19 -7.18 3.08
CA SER A 62 0.53 -8.16 2.05
C SER A 62 1.65 -9.12 2.49
N ARG A 63 2.71 -8.59 3.12
CA ARG A 63 3.79 -9.42 3.67
C ARG A 63 3.31 -10.34 4.78
N ALA A 64 2.43 -9.86 5.66
CA ALA A 64 1.86 -10.68 6.73
C ALA A 64 1.01 -11.83 6.17
N TYR A 65 0.21 -11.58 5.13
CA TYR A 65 -0.53 -12.64 4.43
C TYR A 65 0.39 -13.67 3.77
N GLN A 66 1.45 -13.23 3.09
CA GLN A 66 2.42 -14.15 2.46
C GLN A 66 3.18 -15.01 3.48
N GLN A 67 3.54 -14.43 4.64
CA GLN A 67 4.19 -15.18 5.72
C GLN A 67 3.24 -16.24 6.31
N HIS A 68 1.98 -15.87 6.53
CA HIS A 68 0.97 -16.81 7.01
C HIS A 68 0.78 -17.99 6.03
N ASP A 69 0.71 -17.73 4.73
CA ASP A 69 0.59 -18.80 3.72
C ASP A 69 1.85 -19.69 3.66
N ALA A 70 3.04 -19.11 3.80
CA ALA A 70 4.29 -19.86 3.85
C ALA A 70 4.37 -20.77 5.09
N ASP A 71 3.99 -20.26 6.27
CA ASP A 71 3.97 -21.04 7.51
C ASP A 71 2.94 -22.17 7.46
N VAL A 72 1.80 -21.95 6.80
CA VAL A 72 0.79 -23.00 6.57
C VAL A 72 1.31 -24.05 5.59
N ALA A 73 1.98 -23.64 4.51
CA ALA A 73 2.56 -24.55 3.53
C ALA A 73 3.67 -25.44 4.15
N ASP A 74 4.52 -24.87 5.00
CA ASP A 74 5.58 -25.61 5.70
C ASP A 74 4.99 -26.65 6.67
N GLN A 75 3.96 -26.28 7.45
CA GLN A 75 3.26 -27.20 8.34
C GLN A 75 2.59 -28.36 7.58
N LEU A 76 1.97 -28.09 6.43
CA LEU A 76 1.35 -29.12 5.60
C LEU A 76 2.40 -30.03 4.94
N GLY A 77 3.53 -29.47 4.49
CA GLY A 77 4.66 -30.22 3.94
C GLY A 77 5.29 -31.15 4.97
N ALA A 78 5.50 -30.65 6.20
CA ALA A 78 6.01 -31.44 7.31
C ALA A 78 5.04 -32.57 7.74
N ALA A 79 3.73 -32.31 7.73
CA ALA A 79 2.72 -33.33 8.03
C ALA A 79 2.59 -34.39 6.92
N GLY A 80 2.85 -34.04 5.66
CA GLY A 80 2.77 -34.94 4.51
C GLY A 80 3.94 -35.92 4.36
N ASN A 81 5.14 -35.54 4.82
CA ASN A 81 6.37 -36.35 4.71
C ASN A 81 6.59 -37.32 5.88
N GLY A 82 5.65 -37.40 6.84
CA GLY A 82 5.75 -38.24 8.03
C GLY A 82 5.19 -39.66 7.89
N ARG A 83 5.13 -40.23 6.68
CA ARG A 83 4.57 -41.58 6.45
C ARG A 83 5.51 -42.52 5.72
#